data_AF-A0A956XTX4-F1
#
_entry.id   AF-A0A956XTX4-F1
#
_cell.length_a   1.000
_cell.length_b   1.000
_cell.length_c   1.000
_cell.angle_alpha   90.00
_cell.angle_beta   90.00
_cell.angle_gamma   90.00
#
_symmetry.space_group_name_H-M   'P 1'
#
loop_
_entity.id
_entity.type
_entity.pdbx_description
1 polymer ?
#
loop_
_entity_poly.entity_id
_entity_poly.type
_entity_poly.pdbx_seq_one_letter_code
_entity_poly.pdbx_strand_id
1 'polypeptide(L)'
;MEPTTRTSRGILKPQLAEQHFQLSRHSPAPDLSAYVDRYWVIDWDLRGQPPYEQATISSPHINIVFDPAKTGIFGVATTRF
;
A
#
# COMPACT_ATOMS: atom_id res chain seq x y z
N MET A 1 4.65 14.93 -16.08
CA MET A 1 3.65 14.76 -15.00
C MET A 1 4.43 14.58 -13.71
N GLU A 2 4.36 15.56 -12.80
CA GLU A 2 4.96 15.44 -11.47
C GLU A 2 4.47 14.16 -10.80
N PRO A 3 5.36 13.26 -10.34
CA PRO A 3 4.94 12.07 -9.64
C PRO A 3 4.30 12.54 -8.33
N THR A 4 2.98 12.39 -8.24
CA THR A 4 2.19 12.77 -7.07
C THR A 4 2.42 11.76 -5.95
N THR A 5 3.67 11.64 -5.49
CA THR A 5 4.13 10.54 -4.63
C THR A 5 3.68 10.71 -3.18
N ARG A 6 3.19 11.90 -2.80
CA ARG A 6 2.74 12.20 -1.44
C ARG A 6 1.23 12.26 -1.33
N THR A 7 0.55 11.16 -1.60
CA THR A 7 -0.85 11.03 -1.17
C THR A 7 -0.93 9.93 -0.13
N SER A 8 -1.26 10.26 1.13
CA SER A 8 -1.60 9.30 2.18
C SER A 8 -3.00 8.68 1.96
N ARG A 9 -3.43 8.60 0.69
CA ARG A 9 -4.71 8.01 0.27
C ARG A 9 -4.76 6.57 0.74
N GLY A 10 -5.89 6.21 1.33
CA GLY A 10 -6.11 4.89 1.88
C GLY A 10 -5.52 4.67 3.28
N ILE A 11 -4.71 5.58 3.83
CA ILE A 11 -4.23 5.47 5.22
C ILE A 11 -5.13 6.30 6.12
N LEU A 12 -5.73 5.65 7.13
CA LEU A 12 -6.53 6.35 8.13
C LEU A 12 -5.61 6.98 9.19
N LYS A 13 -5.90 8.24 9.58
CA LYS A 13 -5.06 9.01 10.52
C LYS A 13 -3.57 9.07 10.11
N PRO A 14 -3.24 9.59 8.92
CA PRO A 14 -1.89 9.48 8.36
C PRO A 14 -0.80 10.14 9.22
N GLN A 15 -1.10 11.19 9.97
CA GLN A 15 -0.12 11.83 10.86
C GLN A 15 0.26 10.95 12.07
N LEU A 16 -0.65 10.09 12.53
CA LEU A 16 -0.34 9.09 13.55
C LEU A 16 0.43 7.93 12.93
N ALA A 17 0.01 7.50 11.74
CA ALA A 17 0.68 6.46 10.97
C ALA A 17 2.17 6.76 10.76
N GLU A 18 2.50 8.00 10.37
CA GLU A 18 3.88 8.49 10.17
C GLU A 18 4.77 8.43 11.42
N GLN A 19 4.19 8.29 12.62
CA GLN A 19 4.95 8.11 13.87
C GLN A 19 5.32 6.65 14.12
N HIS A 20 4.67 5.70 13.45
CA HIS A 20 4.82 4.27 13.70
C HIS A 20 5.44 3.50 12.54
N PHE A 21 5.31 3.98 11.31
CA PHE A 21 5.96 3.39 10.15
C PHE A 21 6.30 4.43 9.09
N GLN A 22 7.29 4.10 8.25
CA GLN A 22 7.62 4.88 7.06
C GLN A 22 7.07 4.18 5.82
N LEU A 23 6.38 4.93 4.96
CA LEU A 23 5.92 4.45 3.66
C LEU A 23 6.67 5.15 2.54
N SER A 24 7.60 4.41 1.96
CA SER A 24 8.39 4.84 0.81
C SER A 24 7.71 4.39 -0.48
N ARG A 25 7.73 5.25 -1.50
CA ARG A 25 7.15 4.94 -2.82
C ARG A 25 8.17 5.25 -3.90
N HIS A 26 8.29 4.35 -4.86
CA HIS A 26 9.28 4.42 -5.91
C HIS A 26 8.62 4.30 -7.27
N SER A 27 9.20 4.98 -8.26
CA SER A 27 8.85 4.78 -9.66
C SER A 27 9.20 3.36 -10.10
N PRO A 28 8.45 2.78 -11.04
CA PRO A 28 8.80 1.51 -11.65
C PRO A 28 10.15 1.59 -12.38
N ALA A 29 10.82 0.44 -12.53
CA ALA A 29 11.96 0.35 -13.44
C ALA A 29 11.51 0.67 -14.88
N PRO A 30 12.35 1.30 -15.73
CA PRO A 30 11.91 1.78 -17.05
C PRO A 30 11.32 0.68 -17.94
N ASP A 31 11.88 -0.53 -17.89
CA ASP A 31 11.42 -1.72 -18.60
C ASP A 31 10.05 -2.24 -18.13
N LEU A 32 9.64 -1.92 -16.90
CA LEU A 32 8.37 -2.31 -16.31
C LEU A 32 7.33 -1.18 -16.28
N SER A 33 7.69 0.03 -16.71
CA SER A 33 6.83 1.22 -16.63
C SER A 33 5.51 1.11 -17.40
N ALA A 34 5.42 0.22 -18.39
CA ALA A 34 4.19 -0.05 -19.12
C ALA A 34 3.18 -0.91 -18.34
N TYR A 35 3.64 -1.63 -17.30
CA TYR A 35 2.83 -2.62 -16.58
C TYR A 35 2.68 -2.29 -15.09
N VAL A 36 3.67 -1.62 -14.51
CA VAL A 36 3.72 -1.28 -13.09
C VAL A 36 3.58 0.22 -12.94
N ASP A 37 2.57 0.65 -12.19
CA ASP A 37 2.32 2.07 -11.91
C ASP A 37 3.23 2.61 -10.78
N ARG A 38 3.47 1.79 -9.73
CA ARG A 38 4.26 2.20 -8.56
C ARG A 38 4.78 1.01 -7.76
N TYR A 39 5.93 1.20 -7.10
CA TYR A 39 6.37 0.36 -5.99
C TYR A 39 6.19 1.09 -4.67
N TRP A 40 5.97 0.32 -3.61
CA TRP A 40 5.95 0.85 -2.25
C TRP A 40 6.59 -0.11 -1.27
N VAL A 41 7.21 0.45 -0.24
CA VAL A 41 7.85 -0.28 0.86
C VAL A 41 7.34 0.32 2.15
N ILE A 42 6.96 -0.53 3.11
CA ILE A 42 6.63 -0.08 4.46
C ILE A 42 7.69 -0.61 5.42
N ASP A 43 8.35 0.32 6.11
CA ASP A 43 9.31 0.02 7.16
C ASP A 43 8.66 0.21 8.53
N TRP A 44 8.63 -0.88 9.31
CA TRP A 44 8.08 -0.92 10.66
C TRP A 44 9.20 -1.23 11.65
N ASP A 45 9.50 -0.31 12.56
CA ASP A 45 10.36 -0.58 13.71
C ASP A 45 9.58 -0.39 15.01
N LEU A 46 8.98 -1.49 15.49
CA LEU A 46 8.23 -1.53 16.74
C LEU A 46 8.99 -2.29 17.85
N ARG A 47 10.30 -2.47 17.73
CA ARG A 47 11.09 -3.18 18.75
C ARG A 47 11.03 -2.42 20.08
N GLY A 48 10.58 -3.09 21.13
CA GLY A 48 10.40 -2.47 22.46
C GLY A 48 9.20 -1.52 22.56
N GLN A 49 8.37 -1.43 21.52
CA GLN A 49 7.14 -0.64 21.50
C GLN A 49 5.90 -1.53 21.63
N PRO A 50 4.77 -1.00 22.11
CA PRO A 50 3.49 -1.70 22.03
C PRO A 50 3.11 -2.03 20.57
N PRO A 51 2.33 -3.09 20.33
CA PRO A 51 1.76 -3.36 19.01
C PRO A 51 0.97 -2.15 18.49
N TYR A 52 1.14 -1.82 17.21
CA TYR A 52 0.39 -0.76 16.54
C TYR A 52 -0.39 -1.34 15.35
N GLU A 53 -1.70 -1.07 15.32
CA GLU A 53 -2.58 -1.46 14.21
C GLU A 53 -2.89 -0.25 13.35
N GLN A 54 -2.61 -0.36 12.05
CA GLN A 54 -2.93 0.67 11.07
C GLN A 54 -4.08 0.21 10.18
N ALA A 55 -5.24 0.85 10.33
CA ALA A 55 -6.35 0.61 9.42
C ALA A 55 -6.15 1.31 8.06
N THR A 56 -6.52 0.62 6.97
CA THR A 56 -6.42 1.11 5.60
C THR A 56 -7.73 0.95 4.82
N ILE A 57 -7.91 1.82 3.83
CA ILE A 57 -9.00 1.75 2.85
C ILE A 57 -8.37 1.49 1.49
N SER A 58 -8.71 0.33 0.92
CA SER A 58 -8.28 -0.03 -0.42
C SER A 58 -8.94 0.86 -1.47
N SER A 59 -8.21 1.18 -2.54
CA SER A 59 -8.82 1.82 -3.71
C SER A 59 -9.86 0.87 -4.34
N PRO A 60 -10.94 1.39 -4.92
CA PRO A 60 -12.05 0.58 -5.45
C PRO A 60 -11.68 -0.06 -6.80
N HIS A 61 -10.72 -0.98 -6.78
CA HIS A 61 -10.24 -1.71 -7.95
C HIS A 61 -10.65 -3.17 -7.91
N ILE A 62 -10.76 -3.77 -9.09
CA ILE A 62 -10.80 -5.23 -9.26
C ILE A 62 -9.36 -5.71 -9.39
N ASN A 63 -8.97 -6.69 -8.58
CA ASN A 63 -7.61 -7.23 -8.58
C ASN A 63 -7.61 -8.66 -9.13
N ILE A 64 -6.67 -8.94 -10.03
CA ILE A 64 -6.34 -10.32 -10.45
C ILE A 64 -5.09 -10.72 -9.68
N VAL A 65 -5.19 -11.75 -8.85
CA VAL A 65 -4.08 -12.22 -8.00
C VAL A 65 -3.63 -13.58 -8.51
N PHE A 66 -2.32 -13.72 -8.66
CA PHE A 66 -1.64 -14.98 -8.98
C PHE A 66 -0.86 -15.43 -7.74
N ASP A 67 -1.35 -16.47 -7.08
CA ASP A 67 -0.72 -17.05 -5.89
C ASP A 67 -0.80 -18.58 -5.99
N PRO A 68 0.24 -19.34 -5.56
CA PRO A 68 0.24 -20.80 -5.61
C PRO A 68 -0.93 -21.44 -4.86
N ALA A 69 -1.39 -20.85 -3.75
CA ALA A 69 -2.54 -21.34 -3.00
C ALA A 69 -3.86 -20.95 -3.67
N LYS A 70 -3.93 -19.76 -4.29
CA LYS A 70 -5.15 -19.29 -4.98
C LYS A 70 -4.89 -18.20 -6.02
N THR A 71 -5.13 -18.54 -7.29
CA THR A 71 -5.28 -17.55 -8.36
C THR A 71 -6.75 -17.17 -8.54
N GLY A 72 -7.07 -15.89 -8.70
CA GLY A 72 -8.46 -15.46 -8.86
C GLY A 72 -8.66 -13.96 -9.07
N ILE A 73 -9.93 -13.58 -9.26
CA ILE A 73 -10.37 -12.19 -9.42
C ILE A 73 -11.10 -11.76 -8.13
N PHE A 74 -10.70 -10.62 -7.58
CA PHE A 74 -11.19 -10.07 -6.32
C PHE A 74 -11.83 -8.71 -6.59
N GLY A 75 -13.10 -8.57 -6.21
CA GLY A 75 -13.85 -7.34 -6.38
C GLY A 75 -13.44 -6.24 -5.39
N VAL A 76 -14.18 -5.14 -5.44
CA VAL A 76 -13.98 -4.00 -4.53
C VAL A 76 -14.17 -4.43 -3.09
N ALA A 77 -13.18 -4.15 -2.24
CA ALA A 77 -13.28 -4.39 -0.81
C ALA A 77 -14.36 -3.49 -0.20
N THR A 78 -15.26 -4.08 0.59
CA THR A 78 -16.36 -3.38 1.26
C THR A 78 -16.08 -3.09 2.73
N THR A 79 -14.94 -3.55 3.24
CA THR A 79 -14.48 -3.35 4.62
C THR A 79 -13.11 -2.66 4.63
N ARG A 80 -12.79 -1.98 5.72
CA ARG A 80 -11.41 -1.57 6.01
C ARG A 80 -10.60 -2.78 6.47
N PHE A 81 -9.30 -2.75 6.21
CA PHE A 81 -8.33 -3.74 6.68
C PHE A 81 -7.45 -3.14 7.76
#